data_AF-A0A1V9ZC23-F1
#
_entry.id   AF-A0A1V9ZC23-F1
#
_cell.length_a   1.000
_cell.length_b   1.000
_cell.length_c   1.000
_cell.angle_alpha   90.00
_cell.angle_beta   90.00
_cell.angle_gamma   90.00
#
_symmetry.space_group_name_H-M   'P 1'
#
loop_
_entity.id
_entity.type
_entity.pdbx_description
1 polymer ?
#
loop_
_entity_poly.entity_id
_entity_poly.type
_entity_poly.pdbx_seq_one_letter_code
_entity_poly.pdbx_strand_id
1 'polypeptide(L)' 'MLYELLTKLPKSQAIGVSIVGCLSASYVLFASLRYSGEDFGGAAPGEPRTTSKEWQEATVAFRKHQNMDPISSFRQ' A
#
# COMPACT_ATOMS: atom_id res chain seq x y z
N MET A 1 -6.84 28.06 -18.79
CA MET A 1 -6.06 27.99 -17.53
C MET A 1 -4.97 26.92 -17.53
N LEU A 2 -5.23 25.64 -17.18
CA LEU A 2 -4.15 24.63 -17.09
C LEU A 2 -3.49 24.32 -18.45
N TYR A 3 -4.31 24.18 -19.49
CA TYR A 3 -3.84 23.97 -20.86
C TYR A 3 -2.94 25.11 -21.36
N GLU A 4 -3.31 26.37 -21.07
CA GLU A 4 -2.52 27.55 -21.45
C GLU A 4 -1.21 27.70 -20.66
N LEU A 5 -1.14 27.18 -19.43
CA LEU A 5 0.09 27.12 -18.64
C LEU A 5 1.04 26.04 -19.20
N LEU A 6 0.50 24.90 -19.60
CA LEU A 6 1.28 23.79 -20.16
C LEU A 6 1.84 24.10 -21.55
N THR A 7 1.14 24.89 -22.38
CA THR A 7 1.63 25.29 -23.71
C THR A 7 2.72 26.36 -23.66
N LYS A 8 2.88 27.05 -22.53
CA LYS A 8 3.96 28.03 -22.31
C LYS A 8 5.23 27.42 -21.71
N LEU A 9 5.19 26.17 -21.29
CA LEU A 9 6.34 25.45 -20.73
C LEU A 9 7.15 24.74 -21.84
N PRO A 10 8.48 24.65 -21.70
CA PRO A 10 9.29 23.76 -22.53
C PRO A 10 8.74 22.33 -22.46
N LYS A 11 8.67 21.65 -23.60
CA LYS A 11 8.04 20.32 -23.73
C LYS A 11 8.53 19.30 -22.70
N SER A 12 9.82 19.30 -22.38
CA SER A 12 10.41 18.40 -21.36
C SER A 12 9.90 18.68 -19.95
N GLN A 13 9.75 19.95 -19.58
CA GLN A 13 9.19 20.35 -18.29
C GLN A 13 7.69 20.06 -18.21
N ALA A 14 6.93 20.29 -19.29
CA ALA A 14 5.51 19.97 -19.34
C ALA A 14 5.26 18.47 -19.14
N ILE A 15 6.08 17.60 -19.74
CA ILE A 15 6.02 16.14 -19.54
C ILE A 15 6.32 15.79 -18.08
N GLY A 16 7.41 16.31 -17.52
CA GLY A 16 7.80 16.04 -16.14
C GLY A 16 6.73 16.46 -15.12
N VAL A 17 6.18 17.67 -15.27
CA VAL A 17 5.10 18.18 -14.41
C VAL A 17 3.85 17.33 -14.54
N SER A 18 3.51 16.89 -15.75
CA SER A 18 2.32 16.05 -15.98
C SER A 18 2.46 14.68 -15.32
N ILE A 19 3.62 14.03 -15.42
CA ILE A 19 3.86 12.72 -14.79
C ILE A 19 3.77 12.84 -13.26
N VAL A 20 4.48 13.82 -12.67
CA VAL A 20 4.47 14.03 -11.21
C VAL A 20 3.06 14.41 -10.73
N GLY A 21 2.34 15.23 -11.50
CA GLY A 21 0.95 15.60 -11.21
C GLY A 21 0.03 14.37 -11.20
N CYS A 22 0.12 13.51 -12.21
CA CYS A 22 -0.70 12.29 -12.27
C CYS A 22 -0.39 11.33 -11.12
N LEU A 23 0.90 11.10 -10.82
CA LEU A 23 1.31 10.18 -9.75
C LEU A 23 0.89 10.69 -8.36
N SER A 24 1.10 11.98 -8.10
CA SER A 24 0.67 12.59 -6.83
C SER A 24 -0.85 12.57 -6.65
N ALA A 25 -1.61 12.93 -7.68
CA ALA A 25 -3.07 12.85 -7.64
C ALA A 25 -3.55 11.40 -7.42
N SER A 26 -2.94 10.44 -8.09
CA SER A 26 -3.26 9.01 -7.95
C SER A 26 -3.00 8.52 -6.52
N TYR A 27 -1.86 8.91 -5.93
CA TYR A 27 -1.54 8.54 -4.56
C TYR A 27 -2.47 9.17 -3.53
N VAL A 28 -2.84 10.45 -3.71
CA VAL A 28 -3.81 11.13 -2.83
C VAL A 28 -5.16 10.43 -2.86
N LEU A 29 -5.64 10.06 -4.05
CA LEU A 29 -6.89 9.29 -4.21
C LEU A 29 -6.80 7.90 -3.58
N PHE A 30 -5.67 7.21 -3.78
CA PHE A 30 -5.45 5.92 -3.12
C PHE A 30 -5.49 6.07 -1.60
N ALA A 31 -4.75 7.03 -1.03
CA ALA A 31 -4.67 7.24 0.40
C ALA A 31 -6.03 7.63 1.00
N SER A 32 -6.78 8.51 0.32
CA SER A 32 -8.11 8.90 0.80
C SER A 32 -9.07 7.71 0.83
N LEU A 33 -9.09 6.87 -0.21
CA LEU A 33 -9.90 5.65 -0.24
C LEU A 33 -9.42 4.61 0.77
N ARG A 34 -8.10 4.47 0.96
CA ARG A 34 -7.49 3.49 1.85
C ARG A 34 -7.75 3.81 3.32
N TYR A 35 -7.73 5.09 3.71
CA TYR A 35 -7.72 5.51 5.12
C TYR A 35 -9.02 6.22 5.58
N SER A 36 -10.05 6.31 4.74
CA SER A 36 -11.34 6.92 5.13
C SER A 36 -12.36 5.94 5.71
N GLY A 37 -12.09 4.64 5.64
CA GLY A 37 -12.97 3.60 6.19
C GLY A 37 -12.83 3.41 7.70
N GLU A 38 -13.73 2.62 8.28
CA GLU A 38 -13.63 2.19 9.68
C GLU A 38 -12.33 1.41 9.92
N ASP A 39 -11.74 1.61 11.08
CA ASP A 39 -10.57 0.85 11.49
C ASP A 39 -10.99 -0.49 12.11
N PHE A 40 -10.57 -1.59 11.49
CA PHE A 40 -10.83 -2.94 11.99
C PHE A 40 -9.67 -3.49 12.84
N GLY A 41 -8.68 -2.66 13.19
CA GLY A 41 -7.57 -3.03 14.07
C GLY A 41 -6.55 -3.96 13.41
N GLY A 42 -6.40 -3.88 12.09
CA GLY A 42 -5.39 -4.57 11.31
C GLY A 42 -4.01 -3.91 11.37
N ALA A 43 -3.13 -4.22 10.42
CA ALA A 43 -1.82 -3.57 10.34
C ALA A 43 -1.89 -2.10 9.87
N ALA A 44 -2.94 -1.74 9.12
CA ALA A 44 -3.30 -0.37 8.77
C ALA A 44 -4.82 -0.16 8.86
N PRO A 45 -5.30 1.10 8.99
CA PRO A 45 -6.74 1.39 9.10
C PRO A 45 -7.53 0.71 7.98
N GLY A 46 -8.66 0.08 8.24
CA GLY A 46 -9.46 -0.63 7.22
C GLY A 46 -8.95 -2.02 6.81
N GLU A 47 -7.80 -2.48 7.30
CA GLU A 47 -7.41 -3.89 7.18
C GLU A 47 -8.04 -4.74 8.29
N PRO A 48 -8.35 -6.02 8.02
CA PRO A 48 -8.92 -6.91 9.02
C PRO A 48 -7.93 -7.15 10.16
N ARG A 49 -8.45 -7.30 11.38
CA ARG A 49 -7.68 -7.59 12.60
C ARG A 49 -6.66 -8.73 12.45
N THR A 50 -6.93 -9.70 11.56
CA THR A 50 -6.03 -10.83 11.29
C THR A 50 -4.71 -10.44 10.63
N THR A 51 -4.60 -9.21 10.12
CA THR A 51 -3.33 -8.66 9.60
C THR A 51 -2.48 -8.01 10.69
N SER A 52 -3.05 -7.76 11.88
CA SER A 52 -2.32 -7.15 13.00
C SER A 52 -1.08 -7.94 13.39
N LYS A 53 -0.09 -7.24 13.94
CA LYS A 53 1.17 -7.85 14.39
C LYS A 53 0.92 -8.95 15.43
N GLU A 54 0.03 -8.71 16.39
CA GLU A 54 -0.35 -9.69 17.41
C GLU A 54 -0.92 -10.97 16.79
N TRP A 55 -1.79 -10.84 15.79
CA TRP A 55 -2.37 -11.98 15.10
C TRP A 55 -1.35 -12.73 14.26
N GLN A 56 -0.43 -12.02 13.60
CA GLN A 56 0.66 -12.64 12.86
C GLN A 56 1.56 -13.47 13.77
N GLU A 57 1.96 -12.93 14.92
CA GLU A 57 2.79 -13.63 15.90
C GLU A 57 2.10 -14.90 16.43
N ALA A 58 0.82 -14.79 16.81
CA ALA A 58 0.01 -15.93 17.23
C ALA A 58 -0.12 -17.00 16.11
N THR A 59 -0.32 -16.56 14.87
CA THR A 59 -0.46 -17.45 13.71
C THR A 59 0.86 -18.18 13.42
N VAL A 60 2.01 -17.52 13.53
CA VAL A 60 3.33 -18.15 13.35
C VAL A 60 3.58 -19.21 14.41
N ALA A 61 3.26 -18.92 15.67
CA ALA A 61 3.40 -19.88 16.77
C ALA A 61 2.49 -21.10 16.56
N PHE A 62 1.24 -20.88 16.18
CA PHE A 62 0.30 -21.95 15.86
C PHE A 62 0.76 -22.80 14.67
N ARG A 63 1.23 -22.16 13.59
CA ARG A 63 1.76 -22.84 12.40
C ARG A 63 2.92 -23.76 12.73
N LYS A 64 3.83 -23.29 13.59
CA LYS A 64 4.97 -24.08 14.08
C LYS A 64 4.50 -25.26 14.93
N HIS A 65 3.55 -25.05 15.84
CA HIS A 65 3.00 -26.10 16.68
C HIS A 65 2.30 -27.21 15.86
N GLN A 66 1.57 -26.81 14.82
CA GLN A 66 0.85 -27.72 13.92
C GLN A 66 1.72 -28.33 12.82
N ASN A 67 3.01 -27.99 12.76
CA ASN A 67 3.94 -28.45 11.73
C ASN A 67 3.39 -28.27 10.29
N MET A 68 2.75 -27.12 10.01
CA MET A 68 2.03 -26.91 8.74
C MET A 68 2.94 -26.72 7.52
N ASP A 69 4.21 -26.38 7.73
CA ASP A 69 5.22 -26.31 6.68
C ASP A 69 6.44 -27.14 7.09
N PRO A 70 6.33 -28.48 7.03
CA PRO A 70 7.34 -29.38 7.57
C PRO A 70 8.58 -29.48 6.68
N ILE A 71 8.51 -29.03 5.42
CA ILE A 71 9.56 -29.28 4.42
C ILE A 71 10.53 -28.10 4.33
N SER A 72 10.05 -26.86 4.48
CA SER A 72 10.89 -25.67 4.31
C SER A 72 12.04 -25.60 5.33
N SER A 73 11.88 -26.17 6.53
CA SER A 73 12.93 -26.28 7.54
C SER A 73 14.04 -27.28 7.22
N PHE A 74 13.86 -28.19 6.25
CA PHE A 74 14.89 -29.15 5.82
C PHE A 74 15.76 -28.65 4.66
N ARG A 75 15.42 -27.49 4.07
CA ARG A 75 16.09 -26.95 2.87
C ARG A 75 17.06 -25.80 3.16
N GLN A 76 17.26 -25.46 4.44
CA GLN A 76 18.28 -24.50 4.92
C GLN A 76 19.60 -25.22 5.15
#